data_AF-X0TWG9-F1
#
_entry.id   AF-X0TWG9-F1
#
_cell.length_a   1.000
_cell.length_b   1.000
_cell.length_c   1.000
_cell.angle_alpha   90.00
_cell.angle_beta   90.00
_cell.angle_gamma   90.00
#
_symmetry.space_group_name_H-M   'P 1'
#
loop_
_entity.id
_entity.type
_entity.pdbx_description
1 polymer ?
#
loop_
_entity_poly.entity_id
_entity_poly.type
_entity_poly.pdbx_seq_one_letter_code
_entity_poly.pdbx_strand_id
1 'polypeptide(L)' 'MLEKVGDKIDVVCGWDEVVLPALAAGCTGMILASANVIAPYWLDIYKKMNEGKLEEAREIQRKIQKFTRHMVASG' A
#
# COMPACT_ATOMS: atom_id res chain seq x y z
N MET A 1 -10.05 -13.44 -1.84
CA MET A 1 -10.67 -12.84 -0.65
C MET A 1 -11.58 -11.70 -1.06
N LEU A 2 -11.08 -10.70 -1.81
CA LEU A 2 -11.89 -9.59 -2.32
C LEU A 2 -13.19 -10.05 -3.02
N GLU A 3 -13.10 -11.01 -3.94
CA GLU A 3 -14.30 -11.59 -4.59
C GLU A 3 -15.29 -12.26 -3.62
N LYS A 4 -14.80 -12.86 -2.51
CA LYS A 4 -15.65 -13.57 -1.55
C LYS A 4 -16.39 -12.63 -0.60
N VAL A 5 -15.77 -11.51 -0.24
CA VAL A 5 -16.33 -10.56 0.75
C VAL A 5 -17.05 -9.39 0.09
N GLY A 6 -16.71 -9.07 -1.16
CA GLY A 6 -17.29 -7.94 -1.88
C GLY A 6 -17.10 -6.63 -1.11
N ASP A 7 -18.20 -5.90 -0.94
CA ASP A 7 -18.32 -4.63 -0.23
C ASP A 7 -18.69 -4.77 1.26
N LYS A 8 -18.83 -6.01 1.76
CA LYS A 8 -19.33 -6.25 3.12
C LYS A 8 -18.26 -6.13 4.20
N ILE A 9 -16.99 -6.26 3.82
CA ILE A 9 -15.84 -6.26 4.74
C ILE A 9 -14.70 -5.51 4.08
N ASP A 10 -14.15 -4.53 4.79
CA ASP A 10 -12.93 -3.85 4.38
C ASP A 10 -11.72 -4.78 4.42
N VAL A 11 -11.00 -4.85 3.30
CA VAL A 11 -9.77 -5.64 3.18
C VAL A 11 -8.59 -4.70 3.08
N VAL A 12 -7.61 -4.87 3.96
CA VAL A 12 -6.42 -4.01 4.04
C VAL A 12 -5.14 -4.80 3.77
N CYS A 13 -4.14 -4.15 3.19
CA CYS A 13 -2.82 -4.71 2.98
C CYS A 13 -1.94 -4.56 4.24
N GLY A 14 -1.32 -5.67 4.67
CA GLY A 14 -0.38 -5.68 5.79
C GLY A 14 1.10 -5.78 5.40
N TRP A 15 1.42 -5.68 4.10
CA TRP A 15 2.76 -5.94 3.59
C TRP A 15 3.26 -4.82 2.67
N ASP A 16 4.22 -4.06 3.16
CA ASP A 16 4.72 -2.83 2.54
C ASP A 16 5.09 -2.98 1.06
N GLU A 17 5.76 -4.08 0.69
CA GLU A 17 6.27 -4.28 -0.68
C GLU A 17 5.17 -4.49 -1.72
N VAL A 18 3.94 -4.80 -1.29
CA VAL A 18 2.80 -5.12 -2.17
C VAL A 18 1.60 -4.20 -1.95
N VAL A 19 1.81 -3.07 -1.27
CA VAL A 19 0.78 -2.05 -1.04
C VAL A 19 0.13 -1.58 -2.35
N LEU A 20 0.93 -1.12 -3.31
CA LEU A 20 0.42 -0.60 -4.58
C LEU A 20 -0.46 -1.62 -5.33
N PRO A 21 -0.02 -2.87 -5.60
CA PRO A 21 -0.87 -3.84 -6.26
C PRO A 21 -2.08 -4.26 -5.41
N ALA A 22 -1.99 -4.27 -4.08
CA ALA A 22 -3.13 -4.56 -3.22
C ALA A 22 -4.22 -3.48 -3.33
N LEU A 23 -3.84 -2.20 -3.30
CA LEU A 23 -4.77 -1.10 -3.56
C LEU A 23 -5.38 -1.18 -4.96
N ALA A 24 -4.55 -1.45 -5.99
CA ALA A 24 -5.02 -1.60 -7.36
C ALA A 24 -5.99 -2.79 -7.55
N ALA A 25 -5.85 -3.84 -6.73
CA ALA A 25 -6.75 -4.98 -6.74
C ALA A 25 -8.10 -4.69 -6.06
N GLY A 26 -8.22 -3.59 -5.30
CA GLY A 26 -9.44 -3.19 -4.61
C GLY A 26 -9.40 -3.33 -3.09
N CYS A 27 -8.21 -3.45 -2.46
CA CYS A 27 -8.11 -3.29 -1.01
C CYS A 27 -8.46 -1.86 -0.58
N THR A 28 -9.21 -1.71 0.50
CA THR A 28 -9.64 -0.41 1.06
C THR A 28 -8.47 0.42 1.57
N GLY A 29 -7.37 -0.22 2.00
CA GLY A 29 -6.24 0.50 2.58
C GLY A 29 -5.08 -0.40 2.99
N MET A 30 -4.29 0.07 3.96
CA MET A 30 -3.12 -0.63 4.48
C MET A 30 -2.88 -0.35 5.96
N ILE A 31 -2.35 -1.34 6.67
CA ILE A 31 -1.87 -1.23 8.05
C ILE A 31 -0.42 -1.71 8.05
N LEU A 32 0.53 -0.80 8.25
CA LEU A 32 1.95 -1.05 7.98
C LEU A 32 2.82 -0.64 9.17
N ALA A 33 3.82 -1.46 9.49
CA ALA A 33 4.81 -1.12 10.50
C ALA A 33 5.66 0.09 10.07
N SER A 34 6.04 0.16 8.79
CA SER A 34 6.81 1.28 8.24
C SER A 34 6.05 2.60 8.24
N ALA A 35 4.72 2.60 8.33
CA ALA A 35 3.95 3.84 8.43
C ALA A 35 4.32 4.66 9.68
N ASN A 36 4.83 4.03 10.74
CA ASN A 36 5.36 4.74 11.90
C ASN A 36 6.58 5.63 11.58
N VAL A 37 7.29 5.38 10.47
CA VAL A 37 8.54 6.06 10.10
C VAL A 37 8.41 6.84 8.78
N ILE A 38 7.65 6.32 7.82
CA ILE A 38 7.53 6.87 6.46
C ILE A 38 6.07 7.14 6.05
N ALA A 39 5.16 7.41 7.00
CA ALA A 39 3.74 7.74 6.75
C ALA A 39 3.49 8.68 5.56
N PRO A 40 4.24 9.79 5.36
CA PRO A 40 3.97 10.70 4.25
C PRO A 40 3.99 10.04 2.86
N TYR A 41 4.86 9.03 2.66
CA TYR A 41 4.93 8.30 1.39
C TYR A 41 3.71 7.41 1.18
N TRP A 42 3.22 6.75 2.23
CA TRP A 42 2.01 5.92 2.16
C TRP A 42 0.76 6.76 1.93
N LEU A 43 0.66 7.92 2.59
CA LEU A 43 -0.43 8.87 2.37
C LEU A 43 -0.45 9.39 0.93
N ASP A 44 0.72 9.67 0.35
CA ASP A 44 0.82 10.13 -1.04
C ASP A 44 0.45 9.01 -2.04
N ILE A 45 0.92 7.77 -1.83
CA ILE A 45 0.48 6.62 -2.62
C ILE A 45 -1.04 6.46 -2.55
N TYR A 46 -1.61 6.46 -1.34
CA TYR A 46 -3.05 6.27 -1.14
C TYR A 46 -3.86 7.36 -1.83
N LYS A 47 -3.46 8.62 -1.69
CA LYS A 47 -4.09 9.76 -2.36
C LYS A 47 -4.04 9.61 -3.89
N LYS A 48 -2.86 9.32 -4.45
CA LYS A 48 -2.68 9.17 -5.90
C LYS A 48 -3.47 7.99 -6.47
N MET A 49 -3.57 6.89 -5.73
CA MET A 49 -4.43 5.76 -6.13
C MET A 49 -5.90 6.17 -6.20
N ASN A 50 -6.41 6.91 -5.20
CA ASN A 50 -7.78 7.44 -5.21
C ASN A 50 -8.02 8.47 -6.33
N GLU A 51 -6.98 9.19 -6.77
CA GLU A 51 -7.02 10.12 -7.90
C GLU A 51 -6.80 9.44 -9.27
N GLY A 52 -6.61 8.11 -9.31
CA GLY A 52 -6.34 7.38 -10.56
C GLY A 52 -4.93 7.56 -11.14
N LYS A 53 -4.02 8.17 -10.38
CA LYS A 53 -2.63 8.50 -10.79
C LYS A 53 -1.68 7.32 -10.54
N LEU A 54 -1.94 6.21 -11.22
CA LEU A 54 -1.23 4.94 -10.99
C LEU A 54 0.30 5.04 -11.21
N GLU A 55 0.74 5.73 -12.25
CA GLU A 55 2.18 5.84 -12.55
C GLU A 55 2.92 6.67 -11.48
N GLU A 56 2.34 7.79 -11.05
CA GLU A 56 2.92 8.60 -9.97
C GLU A 56 2.95 7.81 -8.63
N ALA A 57 1.90 7.05 -8.33
CA ALA A 57 1.89 6.17 -7.15
C ALA A 57 2.98 5.09 -7.23
N ARG A 58 3.22 4.55 -8.44
CA ARG A 58 4.25 3.55 -8.71
C ARG A 58 5.66 4.10 -8.52
N GLU A 59 5.91 5.33 -8.91
CA GLU A 59 7.21 5.99 -8.68
C GLU A 59 7.53 6.08 -7.19
N ILE A 60 6.55 6.43 -6.36
CA ILE A 60 6.73 6.51 -4.92
C ILE A 60 6.97 5.11 -4.32
N GLN A 61 6.16 4.10 -4.69
CA GLN A 61 6.37 2.73 -4.25
C GLN A 61 7.79 2.24 -4.57
N ARG A 62 8.27 2.49 -5.80
CA ARG A 62 9.64 2.15 -6.21
C ARG A 62 10.70 2.87 -5.38
N LYS A 63 10.47 4.15 -5.05
CA LYS A 63 11.39 4.96 -4.23
C LYS A 63 11.56 4.38 -2.83
N ILE A 64 10.49 3.88 -2.20
CA ILE A 64 10.52 3.34 -0.84
C ILE A 64 10.84 1.83 -0.78
N GLN A 65 10.82 1.11 -1.90
CA GLN A 65 10.93 -0.35 -1.96
C GLN A 65 12.14 -0.95 -1.22
N LYS A 66 13.33 -0.34 -1.35
CA LYS A 66 14.53 -0.84 -0.68
C LYS A 66 14.42 -0.70 0.84
N PHE A 67 13.88 0.43 1.30
CA PHE A 67 13.67 0.68 2.72
C PHE A 67 12.66 -0.31 3.30
N THR A 68 11.51 -0.47 2.64
CA THR A 68 10.45 -1.37 3.09
C THR A 68 10.91 -2.83 3.13
N ARG A 69 11.73 -3.27 2.17
CA ARG A 69 12.34 -4.60 2.19
C ARG A 69 13.15 -4.89 3.45
N HIS A 70 13.95 -3.92 3.89
CA HIS A 70 14.78 -4.09 5.09
C HIS A 70 13.95 -4.04 6.37
N MET A 71 12.93 -3.17 6.42
CA MET A 71 11.99 -3.11 7.54
C MET A 71 11.23 -4.42 7.73
N VAL A 72 10.75 -5.01 6.62
CA VAL A 72 9.93 -6.22 6.66
C VAL A 72 10.76 -7.49 6.83
N ALA A 73 12.01 -7.54 6.34
CA ALA A 73 12.92 -8.68 6.53
C ALA A 73 13.37 -8.87 7.98
N SER A 74 13.05 -7.93 8.86
CA SER A 74 13.40 -7.96 10.29
C SER A 74 12.24 -8.44 11.19
N GLY A 75 11.10 -8.80 10.60
CA GLY A 75 9.89 -9.26 11.30
C GLY A 75 9.71 -10.77 11.25
#